data_AF-A0A023AY81-F1
#
_entry.id   AF-A0A023AY81-F1
#
_cell.length_a   1.000
_cell.length_b   1.000
_cell.length_c   1.000
_cell.angle_alpha   90.00
_cell.angle_beta   90.00
_cell.angle_gamma   90.00
#
_symmetry.space_group_name_H-M   'P 1'
#
loop_
_entity.id
_entity.type
_entity.pdbx_description
1 polymer ?
#
loop_
_entity_poly.entity_id
_entity_poly.type
_entity_poly.pdbx_seq_one_letter_code
_entity_poly.pdbx_strand_id
1 'polypeptide(L)' 'LLKKGRLSVWSDARGKAFVKLKQAVAGASLLHKPVPGAPLIIETDASEVGIGAVLKQVQ' A
#
# COMPACT_ATOMS: atom_id res chain seq x y z
N LEU A 1 1.46 19.18 3.23
CA LEU A 1 1.12 19.03 1.78
C LEU A 1 2.12 19.82 0.95
N LEU A 2 2.58 19.26 -0.18
CA LEU A 2 3.49 19.94 -1.11
C LEU A 2 2.79 21.15 -1.75
N LYS A 3 3.47 22.29 -1.85
CA LYS A 3 2.91 23.50 -2.48
C LYS A 3 3.19 23.48 -3.98
N LYS A 4 2.14 23.62 -4.79
CA LYS A 4 2.24 23.75 -6.26
C LYS A 4 3.17 24.92 -6.62
N GLY A 5 4.06 24.73 -7.59
CA GLY A 5 5.02 25.75 -8.05
C GLY A 5 6.31 25.86 -7.23
N ARG A 6 6.48 25.10 -6.15
CA ARG A 6 7.73 25.07 -5.39
C ARG A 6 8.61 23.90 -5.82
N LEU A 7 9.88 24.19 -6.12
CA LEU A 7 10.88 23.15 -6.41
C LEU A 7 11.00 22.18 -5.23
N SER A 8 10.74 20.91 -5.51
CA SER A 8 11.00 19.83 -4.56
C SER A 8 12.47 19.45 -4.65
N VAL A 9 13.27 19.88 -3.67
CA VAL A 9 14.68 19.50 -3.60
C VAL A 9 14.79 18.10 -2.99
N TRP A 10 15.43 17.15 -3.65
CA TRP A 10 15.68 15.84 -3.06
C TRP A 10 16.95 15.90 -2.22
N SER A 11 16.81 16.10 -0.91
CA SER A 11 17.94 16.08 0.02
C SER A 11 18.20 14.68 0.55
N ASP A 12 19.40 14.44 1.07
CA ASP A 12 19.77 13.15 1.67
C ASP A 12 18.81 12.71 2.78
N ALA A 13 18.34 13.65 3.59
CA ALA A 13 17.36 13.37 4.65
C ALA A 13 16.03 12.86 4.07
N ARG A 14 15.58 13.43 2.95
CA ARG A 14 14.35 12.98 2.25
C ARG A 14 14.56 11.62 1.59
N GLY A 15 15.74 11.39 0.99
CA GLY A 15 16.13 10.08 0.47
C GLY A 15 16.10 8.99 1.54
N LYS A 16 16.72 9.24 2.70
CA LYS A 16 16.71 8.33 3.84
C LYS A 16 15.30 8.06 4.37
N ALA A 17 14.49 9.10 4.51
CA ALA A 17 13.09 8.96 4.93
C ALA A 17 12.26 8.14 3.93
N PHE A 18 12.44 8.37 2.62
CA PHE A 18 11.77 7.60 1.58
C PHE A 18 12.16 6.12 1.62
N VAL A 19 13.46 5.81 1.75
CA VAL A 19 13.93 4.41 1.86
C VAL A 19 13.34 3.74 3.11
N LYS A 20 13.31 4.44 4.25
CA LYS A 20 12.72 3.92 5.48
C LYS A 20 11.23 3.62 5.31
N LEU A 21 10.48 4.52 4.67
CA LEU A 21 9.05 4.31 4.36
C LEU A 21 8.87 3.13 3.39
N LYS A 22 9.69 3.04 2.35
CA LYS A 22 9.65 1.93 1.40
C LYS A 22 9.86 0.58 2.10
N GLN A 23 10.86 0.49 2.98
CA GLN A 23 11.13 -0.71 3.76
C GLN A 23 9.99 -1.05 4.72
N ALA A 24 9.44 -0.06 5.42
CA ALA A 24 8.30 -0.26 6.31
C ALA A 24 7.06 -0.78 5.55
N VAL A 25 6.76 -0.20 4.39
CA VAL A 25 5.64 -0.65 3.54
C VAL A 25 5.88 -2.06 3.00
N ALA A 26 7.08 -2.33 2.46
CA ALA A 26 7.42 -3.66 1.96
C ALA A 26 7.41 -4.74 3.05
N GLY A 27 7.74 -4.38 4.29
CA GLY A 27 7.72 -5.30 5.43
C GLY A 27 6.36 -5.44 6.11
N ALA A 28 5.44 -4.49 5.93
CA ALA A 28 4.13 -4.50 6.60
C ALA A 28 3.15 -5.51 6.01
N SER A 29 3.32 -5.90 4.74
CA SER A 29 2.41 -6.82 4.05
C SER A 29 3.06 -8.18 3.80
N LEU A 30 3.16 -9.00 4.84
CA LEU A 30 3.29 -10.44 4.65
C LEU A 30 1.89 -10.99 4.35
N LEU A 31 1.62 -11.25 3.07
CA LEU A 31 0.48 -12.08 2.70
C LEU A 31 0.68 -13.45 3.33
N HIS A 32 -0.25 -13.83 4.20
CA HIS A 32 -0.26 -15.16 4.79
C HIS A 32 -0.84 -16.17 3.81
N LYS A 33 -0.42 -17.43 3.93
CA LYS A 33 -1.05 -18.52 3.19
C LYS A 33 -2.53 -18.63 3.61
N PRO A 34 -3.47 -18.77 2.67
CA PRO A 34 -4.86 -19.02 3.02
C PRO A 34 -5.01 -20.31 3.81
N VAL A 35 -5.85 -20.30 4.84
CA VAL A 35 -6.29 -21.47 5.58
C VAL A 35 -7.22 -22.29 4.68
N PRO A 36 -6.90 -23.55 4.35
CA PRO A 36 -7.74 -24.40 3.52
C PRO A 36 -9.13 -24.59 4.14
N GLY A 37 -10.19 -24.45 3.33
CA GLY A 37 -11.58 -24.66 3.76
C GLY A 37 -12.21 -23.50 4.54
N ALA A 38 -11.45 -22.48 4.94
CA ALA A 38 -12.02 -21.29 5.58
C ALA A 38 -12.57 -20.31 4.52
N PRO A 39 -13.68 -19.59 4.82
CA PRO A 39 -14.29 -18.64 3.89
C PRO A 39 -13.31 -17.55 3.42
N LEU A 40 -13.36 -17.24 2.13
CA LEU A 40 -12.64 -16.12 1.53
C LEU A 40 -13.64 -14.98 1.26
N ILE A 41 -13.19 -13.75 1.51
CA ILE A 41 -13.99 -12.54 1.29
C ILE A 41 -13.29 -11.71 0.23
N ILE A 42 -14.02 -11.34 -0.83
CA ILE A 42 -13.55 -10.36 -1.80
C ILE A 42 -14.29 -9.06 -1.51
N GLU A 43 -13.54 -8.02 -1.20
CA GLU A 43 -14.06 -6.66 -1.15
C GLU A 43 -13.68 -5.95 -2.44
N THR A 44 -14.65 -5.32 -3.09
CA THR A 44 -14.47 -4.57 -4.33
C THR A 44 -14.88 -3.12 -4.12
N ASP A 45 -14.21 -2.22 -4.84
CA ASP A 45 -14.61 -0.84 -4.97
C ASP A 45 -14.43 -0.39 -6.42
N ALA A 46 -15.27 0.51 -6.90
CA ALA A 46 -15.25 0.98 -8.27
C ALA A 46 -15.58 2.46 -8.37
N SER A 47 -14.95 3.11 -9.34
CA SER A 47 -15.17 4.50 -9.74
C SER A 47 -15.30 4.57 -11.25
N GLU A 48 -15.68 5.73 -11.78
CA GLU A 48 -15.76 5.95 -13.23
C GLU A 48 -14.41 5.75 -13.96
N VAL A 49 -13.29 5.79 -13.23
CA VAL A 49 -11.94 5.71 -13.80
C VAL A 49 -11.19 4.42 -13.47
N GLY A 50 -11.78 3.52 -12.68
CA GLY A 50 -11.10 2.28 -12.31
C GLY A 50 -11.82 1.44 -11.27
N ILE A 51 -11.38 0.18 -11.16
CA ILE A 51 -11.90 -0.84 -10.26
C ILE A 51 -10.76 -1.38 -9.40
N GLY A 52 -11.02 -1.61 -8.12
CA GLY A 52 -10.12 -2.25 -7.17
C GLY A 52 -10.78 -3.45 -6.48
N ALA A 53 -9.96 -4.41 -6.06
CA ALA A 53 -10.41 -5.55 -5.25
C ALA A 53 -9.33 -5.97 -4.24
N VAL A 54 -9.76 -6.45 -3.08
CA VAL A 54 -8.91 -7.04 -2.04
C VAL A 54 -9.47 -8.40 -1.65
N LEU A 55 -8.63 -9.43 -1.74
CA LEU A 55 -8.93 -10.76 -1.20
C LEU A 55 -8.51 -10.81 0.27
N LYS A 56 -9.44 -11.16 1.15
CA LYS A 56 -9.22 -11.29 2.59
C LYS A 56 -9.68 -12.64 3.10
N GLN A 57 -9.10 -13.05 4.22
CA GLN A 57 -9.55 -14.18 5.02
C GLN A 57 -9.47 -13.76 6.48
N VAL A 58 -10.53 -14.00 7.25
CA VAL A 58 -10.47 -13.83 8.72
C VAL A 58 -9.59 -14.95 9.26
N GLN A 59 -8.53 -14.57 9.98
CA GLN A 59 -7.64 -15.50 10.67
C GLN A 59 -8.05 -15.67 12.12
#